data_AF-A0A7J9QPC6-F1
#
_entry.id   AF-A0A7J9QPC6-F1
#
_cell.length_a   1.000
_cell.length_b   1.000
_cell.length_c   1.000
_cell.angle_alpha   90.00
_cell.angle_beta   90.00
_cell.angle_gamma   90.00
#
_symmetry.space_group_name_H-M   'P 1'
#
loop_
_entity.id
_entity.type
_entity.pdbx_description
1 polymer ?
#
loop_
_entity_poly.entity_id
_entity_poly.type
_entity_poly.pdbx_seq_one_letter_code
_entity_poly.pdbx_strand_id
1 'polypeptide(L)'
;CPDKVTSTIDSDMDGIVDVIDSCPLTPEVYNNFEDVDGCPDSVSEDLTTYEFPDTDGDGIEDRKDKCPNEPENFNGYLDSDGCFDVKGAESTTSQKTDSDGDGFYDNVDSCPTTPETWNKYKDYDGCPDIAPEQQRFVHDDDLDNIINDQDACPLEAEDYDGDRDFDGCPDP
;
A
#
# COMPACT_ATOMS: atom_id res chain seq x y z
N CYS A 1 9.09 11.12 94.33
CA CYS A 1 8.63 11.24 92.93
C CYS A 1 9.26 10.10 92.15
N PRO A 2 8.52 9.34 91.34
CA PRO A 2 9.18 8.44 90.39
C PRO A 2 9.72 9.30 89.23
N ASP A 3 10.99 9.09 88.90
CA ASP A 3 11.64 9.73 87.76
C ASP A 3 11.03 9.19 86.47
N LYS A 4 10.53 10.11 85.65
CA LYS A 4 10.05 9.83 84.30
C LYS A 4 11.29 9.47 83.47
N VAL A 5 11.59 8.17 83.36
CA VAL A 5 12.67 7.66 82.52
C VAL A 5 12.30 7.98 81.07
N THR A 6 12.85 9.06 80.54
CA THR A 6 12.84 9.31 79.10
C THR A 6 13.82 8.31 78.50
N SER A 7 13.32 7.14 78.09
CA SER A 7 14.14 6.17 77.38
C SER A 7 14.58 6.79 76.06
N THR A 8 15.86 7.14 75.98
CA THR A 8 16.54 7.56 74.75
C THR A 8 17.15 6.35 74.04
N ILE A 9 16.54 5.18 74.20
CA ILE A 9 17.01 3.93 73.60
C ILE A 9 16.32 3.82 72.25
N ASP A 10 17.13 3.59 71.24
CA ASP A 10 16.80 3.42 69.83
C ASP A 10 17.66 2.22 69.39
N SER A 11 17.04 1.04 69.41
CA SER A 11 17.71 -0.26 69.36
C SER A 11 18.12 -0.68 67.94
N ASP A 12 17.42 -0.21 66.91
CA ASP A 12 17.72 -0.44 65.50
C ASP A 12 18.27 0.80 64.77
N MET A 13 18.34 1.94 65.45
CA MET A 13 19.01 3.16 65.03
C MET A 13 18.38 3.81 63.79
N ASP A 14 17.05 3.74 63.67
CA ASP A 14 16.30 4.35 62.57
C ASP A 14 15.86 5.80 62.85
N GLY A 15 16.08 6.28 64.07
CA GLY A 15 15.75 7.62 64.53
C GLY A 15 14.44 7.73 65.33
N ILE A 16 13.72 6.63 65.50
CA ILE A 16 12.51 6.50 66.33
C ILE A 16 12.91 5.76 67.62
N VAL A 17 12.50 6.27 68.79
CA VAL A 17 12.89 5.63 70.07
C VAL A 17 11.97 4.45 70.39
N ASP A 18 12.51 3.39 71.00
CA ASP A 18 11.84 2.12 71.30
C ASP A 18 10.46 2.24 71.99
N VAL A 19 10.17 3.37 72.66
CA VAL A 19 8.89 3.60 73.36
C VAL A 19 7.77 4.10 72.44
N ILE A 20 8.12 4.71 71.31
CA ILE A 20 7.16 5.17 70.28
C ILE A 20 7.28 4.36 68.99
N ASP A 21 8.29 3.51 68.89
CA ASP A 21 8.53 2.58 67.80
C ASP A 21 7.66 1.31 67.94
N SER A 22 6.93 0.97 66.88
CA SER A 22 6.09 -0.22 66.78
C SER A 22 6.89 -1.48 66.42
N CYS A 23 8.08 -1.32 65.83
CA CYS A 23 9.03 -2.37 65.48
C CYS A 23 10.46 -2.12 66.02
N PRO A 24 10.70 -2.06 67.36
CA PRO A 24 11.96 -1.60 67.99
C PRO A 24 13.28 -2.36 67.70
N LEU A 25 13.26 -3.36 66.83
CA LEU A 25 14.43 -4.15 66.46
C LEU A 25 14.63 -4.18 64.93
N THR A 26 13.79 -3.49 64.19
CA THR A 26 13.77 -3.53 62.74
C THR A 26 13.65 -2.11 62.21
N PRO A 27 14.70 -1.59 61.56
CA PRO A 27 14.72 -0.19 61.18
C PRO A 27 13.66 0.13 60.12
N GLU A 28 13.01 1.27 60.29
CA GLU A 28 12.08 1.90 59.36
C GLU A 28 12.67 2.07 57.93
N VAL A 29 11.78 2.05 56.94
CA VAL A 29 12.07 2.37 55.55
C VAL A 29 11.28 3.60 55.12
N TYR A 30 11.93 4.77 55.17
CA TYR A 30 11.36 6.04 54.70
C TYR A 30 10.98 5.99 53.21
N ASN A 31 9.71 5.69 52.93
CA ASN A 31 9.14 5.51 51.59
C ASN A 31 7.87 6.36 51.34
N ASN A 32 7.53 7.26 52.26
CA ASN A 32 6.32 8.11 52.27
C ASN A 32 5.01 7.37 52.61
N PHE A 33 5.11 6.17 53.18
CA PHE A 33 3.98 5.42 53.70
C PHE A 33 4.30 5.02 55.14
N GLU A 34 3.47 5.50 56.06
CA GLU A 34 3.52 5.18 57.49
C GLU A 34 4.89 5.38 58.20
N ASP A 35 5.80 6.19 57.63
CA ASP A 35 7.19 6.50 58.11
C ASP A 35 7.37 7.02 59.57
N VAL A 36 6.29 7.09 60.37
CA VAL A 36 6.32 7.57 61.76
C VAL A 36 6.08 6.47 62.78
N ASP A 37 5.75 5.25 62.34
CA ASP A 37 5.42 4.15 63.22
C ASP A 37 6.62 3.25 63.60
N GLY A 38 7.74 3.37 62.87
CA GLY A 38 8.99 2.66 63.13
C GLY A 38 9.05 1.27 62.51
N CYS A 39 8.08 0.90 61.67
CA CYS A 39 8.01 -0.40 61.04
C CYS A 39 8.35 -0.35 59.55
N PRO A 40 9.18 -1.26 59.03
CA PRO A 40 9.55 -1.26 57.62
C PRO A 40 8.34 -1.57 56.73
N ASP A 41 7.80 -0.53 56.09
CA ASP A 41 6.73 -0.69 55.13
C ASP A 41 7.22 -0.86 53.70
N SER A 42 6.34 -1.44 52.89
CA SER A 42 6.51 -1.47 51.44
C SER A 42 5.30 -0.84 50.79
N VAL A 43 5.49 0.31 50.15
CA VAL A 43 4.55 0.72 49.11
C VAL A 43 4.64 -0.30 47.99
N SER A 44 3.53 -0.98 47.68
CA SER A 44 3.41 -1.58 46.36
C SER A 44 3.52 -0.42 45.39
N GLU A 45 4.62 -0.36 44.64
CA GLU A 45 4.65 0.37 43.38
C GLU A 45 3.60 -0.30 42.50
N ASP A 46 2.32 0.05 42.72
CA ASP A 46 1.28 -0.15 41.75
C ASP A 46 1.70 0.71 40.59
N LEU A 47 2.49 0.08 39.71
CA LEU A 47 2.83 0.55 38.39
C LEU A 47 1.48 0.88 37.75
N THR A 48 1.09 2.14 37.87
CA THR A 48 0.07 2.75 37.04
C THR A 48 0.67 2.78 35.64
N THR A 49 0.72 1.60 35.03
CA THR A 49 1.04 1.42 33.63
C THR A 49 -0.08 2.16 32.94
N TYR A 50 0.22 3.39 32.53
CA TYR A 50 -0.71 4.20 31.79
C TYR A 50 -0.95 3.46 30.48
N GLU A 51 -2.05 2.74 30.40
CA GLU A 51 -2.52 2.12 29.16
C GLU A 51 -3.20 3.20 28.32
N PHE A 52 -2.88 3.22 27.03
CA PHE A 52 -3.55 4.12 26.10
C PHE A 52 -5.00 3.67 25.92
N PRO A 53 -5.95 4.59 25.74
CA PRO A 53 -7.34 4.26 25.50
C PRO A 53 -7.49 3.49 24.18
N ASP A 54 -8.41 2.53 24.22
CA ASP A 54 -8.91 1.69 23.14
C ASP A 54 -10.43 1.67 23.33
N THR A 55 -11.12 2.47 22.52
CA THR A 55 -12.52 2.84 22.74
C THR A 55 -13.49 1.73 22.35
N ASP A 56 -13.16 0.91 21.35
CA ASP A 56 -14.00 -0.22 20.91
C ASP A 56 -13.46 -1.59 21.33
N GLY A 57 -12.24 -1.65 21.88
CA GLY A 57 -11.69 -2.83 22.53
C GLY A 57 -11.18 -3.88 21.55
N ASP A 58 -10.78 -3.47 20.35
CA ASP A 58 -10.23 -4.38 19.34
C ASP A 58 -8.73 -4.69 19.54
N GLY A 59 -8.07 -4.00 20.47
CA GLY A 59 -6.65 -4.16 20.80
C GLY A 59 -5.72 -3.20 20.05
N ILE A 60 -6.26 -2.27 19.26
CA ILE A 60 -5.54 -1.17 18.62
C ILE A 60 -5.83 0.12 19.38
N GLU A 61 -4.77 0.78 19.83
CA GLU A 61 -4.90 2.05 20.56
C GLU A 61 -5.59 3.11 19.69
N ASP A 62 -6.47 3.95 20.28
CA ASP A 62 -7.24 5.01 19.58
C ASP A 62 -6.39 5.94 18.69
N ARG A 63 -5.09 6.09 19.01
CA ARG A 63 -4.15 6.94 18.26
C ARG A 63 -3.62 6.28 16.97
N LYS A 64 -3.72 4.96 16.87
CA LYS A 64 -3.31 4.13 15.74
C LYS A 64 -4.52 3.60 14.97
N ASP A 65 -5.66 3.57 15.63
CA ASP A 65 -6.95 3.20 15.08
C ASP A 65 -7.51 4.31 14.17
N LYS A 66 -7.87 3.94 12.94
CA LYS A 66 -8.56 4.83 11.99
C LYS A 66 -10.07 4.88 12.22
N CYS A 67 -10.65 3.86 12.84
CA CYS A 67 -12.05 3.75 13.19
C CYS A 67 -12.28 3.54 14.71
N PRO A 68 -11.97 4.53 15.60
CA PRO A 68 -11.98 4.39 17.07
C PRO A 68 -13.31 4.04 17.77
N ASN A 69 -14.37 3.74 17.02
CA ASN A 69 -15.66 3.35 17.60
C ASN A 69 -16.21 2.09 16.91
N GLU A 70 -15.43 1.45 16.05
CA GLU A 70 -15.82 0.31 15.25
C GLU A 70 -14.72 -0.75 15.29
N PRO A 71 -14.94 -1.87 16.00
CA PRO A 71 -13.87 -2.83 16.25
C PRO A 71 -13.46 -3.57 14.98
N GLU A 72 -12.15 -3.77 14.83
CA GLU A 72 -11.52 -4.63 13.82
C GLU A 72 -12.01 -6.09 13.88
N ASN A 73 -12.07 -6.77 12.72
CA ASN A 73 -12.55 -8.15 12.61
C ASN A 73 -11.47 -9.20 12.26
N PHE A 74 -10.20 -8.79 12.19
CA PHE A 74 -9.01 -9.64 12.04
C PHE A 74 -9.19 -10.74 10.99
N ASN A 75 -9.60 -10.35 9.78
CA ASN A 75 -9.95 -11.27 8.71
C ASN A 75 -8.79 -11.59 7.73
N GLY A 76 -7.59 -11.06 7.98
CA GLY A 76 -6.41 -11.22 7.14
C GLY A 76 -6.21 -10.13 6.09
N TYR A 77 -7.04 -9.09 6.11
CA TYR A 77 -6.94 -7.89 5.29
C TYR A 77 -6.90 -6.71 6.23
N LEU A 78 -5.95 -5.79 6.03
CA LEU A 78 -5.76 -4.55 6.79
C LEU A 78 -5.92 -4.58 8.33
N ASP A 79 -5.79 -5.76 8.97
CA ASP A 79 -5.92 -6.05 10.42
C ASP A 79 -5.13 -5.17 11.42
N SER A 80 -4.41 -4.15 10.97
CA SER A 80 -3.64 -3.22 11.81
C SER A 80 -4.12 -1.78 11.69
N ASP A 81 -5.22 -1.50 10.96
CA ASP A 81 -5.75 -0.16 10.81
C ASP A 81 -6.98 0.15 11.66
N GLY A 82 -7.54 -0.86 12.33
CA GLY A 82 -8.58 -0.70 13.35
C GLY A 82 -9.97 -0.53 12.75
N CYS A 83 -10.20 -0.97 11.51
CA CYS A 83 -11.46 -0.73 10.82
C CYS A 83 -12.10 -2.04 10.39
N PHE A 84 -13.43 -2.14 10.52
CA PHE A 84 -14.12 -3.37 10.13
C PHE A 84 -14.01 -3.64 8.63
N ASP A 85 -13.24 -4.65 8.27
CA ASP A 85 -13.05 -5.01 6.87
C ASP A 85 -14.11 -5.97 6.35
N VAL A 86 -14.65 -5.64 5.17
CA VAL A 86 -15.52 -6.53 4.42
C VAL A 86 -14.83 -6.98 3.15
N LYS A 87 -14.89 -8.28 2.86
CA LYS A 87 -14.50 -8.77 1.54
C LYS A 87 -15.36 -8.06 0.51
N GLY A 88 -14.71 -7.24 -0.32
CA GLY A 88 -15.35 -6.64 -1.49
C GLY A 88 -16.03 -7.74 -2.31
N ALA A 89 -17.19 -7.43 -2.90
CA ALA A 89 -17.90 -8.38 -3.74
C ALA A 89 -16.91 -8.98 -4.76
N GLU A 90 -16.76 -10.30 -4.77
CA GLU A 90 -15.97 -10.96 -5.81
C GLU A 90 -16.50 -10.53 -7.18
N SER A 91 -15.59 -10.24 -8.11
CA SER A 91 -15.96 -9.83 -9.45
C SER A 91 -16.81 -10.92 -10.09
N THR A 92 -18.13 -10.69 -10.16
CA THR A 92 -19.06 -11.56 -10.89
C THR A 92 -18.89 -11.45 -12.40
N THR A 93 -17.98 -10.59 -12.86
CA THR A 93 -17.61 -10.45 -14.27
C THR A 93 -16.91 -11.74 -14.66
N SER A 94 -17.62 -12.62 -15.39
CA SER A 94 -17.03 -13.72 -16.13
C SER A 94 -15.76 -13.19 -16.81
N GLN A 95 -14.61 -13.77 -16.51
CA GLN A 95 -13.33 -13.44 -17.15
C GLN A 95 -13.58 -13.36 -18.65
N LYS A 96 -13.67 -12.13 -19.17
CA LYS A 96 -13.72 -11.91 -20.61
C LYS A 96 -12.29 -12.06 -21.07
N THR A 97 -12.03 -13.12 -21.81
CA THR A 97 -10.74 -13.38 -22.44
C THR A 97 -10.50 -12.32 -23.50
N ASP A 98 -9.26 -11.85 -23.55
CA ASP A 98 -8.70 -10.97 -24.57
C ASP A 98 -7.39 -11.66 -24.96
N SER A 99 -7.42 -12.34 -26.11
CA SER A 99 -6.40 -13.30 -26.53
C SER A 99 -5.16 -12.65 -27.15
N ASP A 100 -5.28 -11.45 -27.72
CA ASP A 100 -4.17 -10.68 -28.28
C ASP A 100 -3.81 -9.41 -27.48
N GLY A 101 -4.64 -9.05 -26.51
CA GLY A 101 -4.36 -8.01 -25.52
C GLY A 101 -4.55 -6.60 -26.05
N ASP A 102 -5.36 -6.41 -27.08
CA ASP A 102 -5.58 -5.11 -27.71
C ASP A 102 -6.66 -4.27 -27.02
N GLY A 103 -7.37 -4.85 -26.04
CA GLY A 103 -8.42 -4.21 -25.26
C GLY A 103 -9.84 -4.55 -25.74
N PHE A 104 -9.99 -5.29 -26.83
CA PHE A 104 -11.25 -5.90 -27.26
C PHE A 104 -11.30 -7.35 -26.78
N TYR A 105 -12.38 -7.70 -26.09
CA TYR A 105 -12.55 -9.08 -25.66
C TYR A 105 -12.89 -9.98 -26.85
N ASP A 106 -12.43 -11.24 -26.84
CA ASP A 106 -12.63 -12.23 -27.93
C ASP A 106 -14.08 -12.34 -28.42
N ASN A 107 -15.04 -12.03 -27.56
CA ASN A 107 -16.48 -12.12 -27.84
C ASN A 107 -17.05 -10.89 -28.57
N VAL A 108 -16.30 -9.78 -28.62
CA VAL A 108 -16.65 -8.53 -29.33
C VAL A 108 -15.62 -8.18 -30.41
N ASP A 109 -14.45 -8.78 -30.34
CA ASP A 109 -13.37 -8.62 -31.30
C ASP A 109 -13.66 -9.38 -32.61
N SER A 110 -13.49 -8.69 -33.74
CA SER A 110 -13.62 -9.28 -35.08
C SER A 110 -12.37 -10.08 -35.49
N CYS A 111 -11.22 -9.81 -34.87
CA CYS A 111 -9.95 -10.48 -35.08
C CYS A 111 -9.30 -10.98 -33.76
N PRO A 112 -9.89 -11.96 -33.03
CA PRO A 112 -9.51 -12.40 -31.66
C PRO A 112 -8.10 -12.94 -31.41
N THR A 113 -7.19 -12.86 -32.38
CA THR A 113 -5.83 -13.39 -32.26
C THR A 113 -4.80 -12.43 -32.83
N THR A 114 -5.24 -11.29 -33.37
CA THR A 114 -4.38 -10.32 -34.01
C THR A 114 -4.75 -8.94 -33.51
N PRO A 115 -3.84 -8.25 -32.82
CA PRO A 115 -4.17 -7.02 -32.13
C PRO A 115 -4.49 -5.88 -33.10
N GLU A 116 -5.47 -5.06 -32.73
CA GLU A 116 -5.85 -3.81 -33.36
C GLU A 116 -4.66 -2.86 -33.61
N THR A 117 -4.74 -2.13 -34.73
CA THR A 117 -3.79 -1.08 -35.10
C THR A 117 -4.45 0.29 -35.03
N TRP A 118 -4.12 1.04 -33.99
CA TRP A 118 -4.63 2.39 -33.74
C TRP A 118 -4.11 3.44 -34.74
N ASN A 119 -4.71 3.49 -35.93
CA ASN A 119 -4.32 4.39 -37.02
C ASN A 119 -5.45 5.33 -37.47
N LYS A 120 -6.51 5.48 -36.67
CA LYS A 120 -7.72 6.28 -36.94
C LYS A 120 -8.59 5.74 -38.06
N TYR A 121 -8.36 4.51 -38.48
CA TYR A 121 -9.13 3.84 -39.51
C TYR A 121 -9.63 2.52 -38.94
N LYS A 122 -10.92 2.53 -38.56
CA LYS A 122 -11.63 1.37 -37.99
C LYS A 122 -11.10 0.82 -36.67
N ASP A 123 -10.42 1.62 -35.86
CA ASP A 123 -9.96 1.34 -34.49
C ASP A 123 -11.00 0.81 -33.45
N TYR A 124 -12.22 0.45 -33.85
CA TYR A 124 -13.30 -0.02 -32.98
C TYR A 124 -13.77 -1.45 -33.28
N ASP A 125 -13.19 -2.14 -34.27
CA ASP A 125 -13.59 -3.51 -34.63
C ASP A 125 -12.63 -4.60 -34.12
N GLY A 126 -11.47 -4.20 -33.58
CA GLY A 126 -10.48 -5.10 -32.99
C GLY A 126 -9.54 -5.71 -34.03
N CYS A 127 -9.55 -5.21 -35.26
CA CYS A 127 -8.78 -5.76 -36.36
C CYS A 127 -7.67 -4.81 -36.81
N PRO A 128 -6.46 -5.30 -37.12
CA PRO A 128 -5.42 -4.47 -37.71
C PRO A 128 -5.80 -4.07 -39.15
N ASP A 129 -6.40 -2.90 -39.29
CA ASP A 129 -6.69 -2.30 -40.59
C ASP A 129 -5.55 -1.35 -41.03
N ILE A 130 -5.40 -1.16 -42.34
CA ILE A 130 -4.45 -0.20 -42.92
C ILE A 130 -5.23 0.99 -43.47
N ALA A 131 -4.98 2.18 -42.92
CA ALA A 131 -5.61 3.40 -43.41
C ALA A 131 -5.29 3.63 -44.90
N PRO A 132 -6.25 4.10 -45.72
CA PRO A 132 -6.03 4.36 -47.15
C PRO A 132 -4.84 5.30 -47.44
N GLU A 133 -4.54 6.20 -46.52
CA GLU A 133 -3.41 7.13 -46.60
C GLU A 133 -2.05 6.40 -46.44
N GLN A 134 -2.03 5.30 -45.68
CA GLN A 134 -0.85 4.46 -45.47
C GLN A 134 -0.63 3.46 -46.61
N GLN A 135 -1.68 3.09 -47.35
CA GLN A 135 -1.57 2.18 -48.50
C GLN A 135 -0.70 2.74 -49.62
N ARG A 136 -0.62 4.07 -49.76
CA ARG A 136 0.16 4.73 -50.81
C ARG A 136 1.68 4.61 -50.64
N PHE A 137 2.17 4.28 -49.44
CA PHE A 137 3.60 4.24 -49.11
C PHE A 137 4.12 2.81 -48.84
N VAL A 138 3.23 1.81 -48.79
CA VAL A 138 3.58 0.41 -48.50
C VAL A 138 3.94 -0.36 -49.79
N HIS A 139 3.68 0.22 -50.95
CA HIS A 139 3.89 -0.39 -52.25
C HIS A 139 4.55 0.59 -53.22
N ASP A 140 5.35 1.54 -52.76
CA ASP A 140 6.10 2.48 -53.59
C ASP A 140 7.47 2.65 -52.91
N ASP A 141 8.38 1.73 -53.23
CA ASP A 141 9.63 1.51 -52.50
C ASP A 141 10.68 2.60 -52.82
N ASP A 142 10.61 3.22 -54.00
CA ASP A 142 11.51 4.31 -54.44
C ASP A 142 10.86 5.70 -54.48
N LEU A 143 9.57 5.79 -54.16
CA LEU A 143 8.80 7.02 -53.95
C LEU A 143 8.66 7.88 -55.21
N ASP A 144 8.61 7.23 -56.38
CA ASP A 144 8.43 7.92 -57.66
C ASP A 144 6.94 8.13 -58.03
N ASN A 145 6.00 7.68 -57.19
CA ASN A 145 4.54 7.70 -57.33
C ASN A 145 3.96 6.61 -58.24
N ILE A 146 4.74 5.61 -58.64
CA ILE A 146 4.29 4.40 -59.29
C ILE A 146 4.37 3.29 -58.26
N ILE A 147 3.31 2.48 -58.15
CA ILE A 147 3.33 1.40 -57.15
C ILE A 147 4.19 0.25 -57.66
N ASN A 148 4.92 -0.45 -56.79
CA ASN A 148 5.78 -1.62 -57.07
C ASN A 148 5.12 -2.66 -58.01
N ASP A 149 3.80 -2.86 -57.93
CA ASP A 149 3.05 -3.79 -58.79
C ASP A 149 2.82 -3.28 -60.24
N GLN A 150 2.97 -1.97 -60.44
CA GLN A 150 2.85 -1.25 -61.72
C GLN A 150 4.18 -0.63 -62.18
N ASP A 151 5.25 -0.89 -61.43
CA ASP A 151 6.59 -0.34 -61.62
C ASP A 151 7.51 -1.44 -62.20
N ALA A 152 8.18 -1.14 -63.32
CA ALA A 152 9.11 -2.06 -63.96
C ALA A 152 10.46 -2.15 -63.24
N CYS A 153 10.84 -1.16 -62.42
CA CYS A 153 11.99 -1.20 -61.53
C CYS A 153 11.70 -0.54 -60.17
N PRO A 154 11.04 -1.30 -59.25
CA PRO A 154 10.54 -0.84 -57.94
C PRO A 154 11.57 -0.29 -56.92
N LEU A 155 12.82 -0.09 -57.30
CA LEU A 155 13.88 0.40 -56.41
C LEU A 155 14.64 1.59 -57.02
N GLU A 156 14.27 2.01 -58.22
CA GLU A 156 14.96 3.02 -59.02
C GLU A 156 13.92 4.00 -59.56
N ALA A 157 13.79 5.14 -58.88
CA ALA A 157 12.80 6.13 -59.22
C ALA A 157 12.89 6.61 -60.67
N GLU A 158 11.74 6.71 -61.33
CA GLU A 158 11.53 7.34 -62.63
C GLU A 158 12.13 8.76 -62.71
N ASP A 159 12.73 9.13 -63.85
CA ASP A 159 13.40 10.42 -64.03
C ASP A 159 12.54 11.48 -64.77
N TYR A 160 11.34 11.09 -65.22
CA TYR A 160 10.30 11.97 -65.77
C TYR A 160 10.84 12.87 -66.90
N ASP A 161 11.61 12.30 -67.82
CA ASP A 161 12.31 13.01 -68.88
C ASP A 161 11.48 13.16 -70.18
N GLY A 162 10.30 12.54 -70.24
CA GLY A 162 9.39 12.55 -71.37
C GLY A 162 9.51 11.33 -72.30
N ASP A 163 10.42 10.38 -72.03
CA ASP A 163 10.35 9.01 -72.52
C ASP A 163 9.71 8.14 -71.44
N ARG A 164 8.76 7.30 -71.86
CA ARG A 164 7.98 6.34 -71.05
C ARG A 164 7.85 6.59 -69.53
N ASP A 165 7.54 7.83 -69.12
CA ASP A 165 7.28 8.30 -67.74
C ASP A 165 6.21 7.54 -66.89
N PHE A 166 5.65 6.45 -67.40
CA PHE A 166 4.63 5.63 -66.73
C PHE A 166 5.06 4.17 -66.54
N ASP A 167 6.27 3.79 -66.95
CA ASP A 167 6.78 2.43 -66.76
C ASP A 167 7.58 2.25 -65.45
N GLY A 168 7.87 3.34 -64.74
CA GLY A 168 8.52 3.31 -63.43
C GLY A 168 10.00 3.08 -63.53
N CYS A 169 10.61 3.38 -64.67
CA CYS A 169 12.02 3.18 -64.90
C CYS A 169 12.74 4.35 -65.54
N PRO A 170 13.89 4.78 -64.97
CA PRO A 170 14.68 5.84 -65.56
C PRO A 170 15.14 5.44 -66.96
N ASP A 171 14.80 6.29 -67.91
CA ASP A 171 15.06 6.09 -69.33
C ASP A 171 16.34 6.84 -69.81
N PRO A 172 16.93 6.42 -70.95
CA PRO A 172 18.25 6.89 -71.40
C PRO A 172 18.28 8.13 -72.30
#